data_AF-A0A8I1NT22-F1
#
_entry.id   AF-A0A8I1NT22-F1
#
_cell.length_a   1.000
_cell.length_b   1.000
_cell.length_c   1.000
_cell.angle_alpha   90.00
_cell.angle_beta   90.00
_cell.angle_gamma   90.00
#
_symmetry.space_group_name_H-M   'P 1'
#
loop_
_entity.id
_entity.type
_entity.pdbx_description
1 polymer ?
#
loop_
_entity_poly.entity_id
_entity_poly.type
_entity_poly.pdbx_seq_one_letter_code
_entity_poly.pdbx_strand_id
1 'polypeptide(L)'
;MNAPSPMAQPMPVEREIAERIKAAGIRLRFDKVVLRLVAGVREATAGLVRENDTVIFTLTAPIRQPAKTAAAIAELVRGNLPDGELRRDIFENQIVLCRVTDVGGDMPRVIGFVHNSGSDAGLILALARSHLA
;
A
#
# COMPACT_ATOMS: atom_id res chain seq x y z
N MET A 1 -17.14 14.72 -22.90
CA MET A 1 -17.37 14.37 -21.48
C MET A 1 -16.22 13.45 -21.07
N ASN A 2 -15.19 13.96 -20.40
CA ASN A 2 -14.10 13.12 -19.89
C ASN A 2 -14.59 12.46 -18.60
N ALA A 3 -14.76 11.14 -18.63
CA ALA A 3 -14.94 10.37 -17.40
C ALA A 3 -13.68 10.60 -16.53
N PRO A 4 -13.82 10.88 -15.23
CA PRO A 4 -12.66 10.88 -14.35
C PRO A 4 -12.06 9.46 -14.37
N SER A 5 -10.76 9.36 -14.62
CA SER A 5 -10.02 8.09 -14.58
C SER A 5 -10.37 7.32 -13.30
N PRO A 6 -10.64 6.00 -13.37
CA PRO A 6 -11.05 5.19 -12.22
C PRO A 6 -9.97 5.04 -11.13
N MET A 7 -8.79 5.66 -11.29
CA MET A 7 -7.61 5.50 -10.43
C MET A 7 -7.63 6.30 -9.12
N ALA A 8 -8.68 7.07 -8.82
CA ALA A 8 -8.70 7.97 -7.65
C ALA A 8 -9.59 7.54 -6.48
N GLN A 9 -10.37 6.46 -6.61
CA GLN A 9 -11.21 5.94 -5.53
C GLN A 9 -10.64 4.63 -4.98
N PRO A 10 -10.59 4.45 -3.64
CA PRO A 10 -10.21 3.16 -3.07
C PRO A 10 -11.19 2.09 -3.53
N MET A 11 -10.66 0.98 -4.04
CA MET A 11 -11.45 -0.18 -4.44
C MET A 11 -12.28 -0.70 -3.24
N PRO A 12 -13.41 -1.39 -3.46
CA PRO A 12 -14.25 -1.90 -2.37
C PRO A 12 -13.45 -2.67 -1.30
N VAL A 13 -12.49 -3.48 -1.75
CA VAL A 13 -11.56 -4.24 -0.89
C VAL A 13 -10.66 -3.33 -0.04
N GLU A 14 -10.12 -2.25 -0.59
CA GLU A 14 -9.27 -1.31 0.17
C GLU A 14 -10.08 -0.61 1.27
N ARG A 15 -11.34 -0.29 0.98
CA ARG A 15 -12.25 0.32 1.94
C ARG A 15 -12.60 -0.65 3.06
N GLU A 16 -12.86 -1.92 2.75
CA GLU A 16 -13.16 -2.94 3.77
C GLU A 16 -11.95 -3.18 4.68
N ILE A 17 -10.75 -3.31 4.11
CA ILE A 17 -9.50 -3.41 4.88
C ILE A 17 -9.31 -2.17 5.76
N ALA A 18 -9.51 -0.97 5.22
CA ALA A 18 -9.39 0.28 5.98
C ALA A 18 -10.35 0.34 7.17
N GLU A 19 -11.61 -0.10 7.00
CA GLU A 19 -12.57 -0.16 8.10
C GLU A 19 -12.18 -1.20 9.17
N ARG A 20 -11.62 -2.36 8.78
CA ARG A 20 -11.06 -3.33 9.73
C ARG A 20 -9.89 -2.76 10.52
N ILE A 21 -8.97 -2.05 9.86
CA ILE A 21 -7.84 -1.38 10.50
C ILE A 21 -8.32 -0.31 11.50
N LYS A 22 -9.32 0.46 11.11
CA LYS A 22 -9.94 1.48 11.97
C LYS A 22 -10.66 0.85 13.17
N ALA A 23 -11.36 -0.27 12.98
CA ALA A 23 -11.99 -1.03 14.06
C ALA A 23 -10.97 -1.58 15.07
N ALA A 24 -9.74 -1.86 14.63
CA ALA A 24 -8.61 -2.20 15.50
C ALA A 24 -7.98 -0.99 16.21
N GLY A 25 -8.59 0.21 16.11
CA GLY A 25 -8.12 1.43 16.77
C GLY A 25 -6.98 2.15 16.05
N ILE A 26 -6.60 1.69 14.84
CA ILE A 26 -5.49 2.27 14.09
C ILE A 26 -6.00 3.39 13.18
N ARG A 27 -5.44 4.59 13.35
CA ARG A 27 -5.79 5.76 12.53
C ARG A 27 -4.96 5.82 11.26
N LEU A 28 -5.62 5.55 10.14
CA LEU A 28 -5.09 5.74 8.78
C LEU A 28 -5.22 7.20 8.31
N ARG A 29 -4.36 7.59 7.37
CA ARG A 29 -4.35 8.88 6.68
C ARG A 29 -4.86 8.69 5.26
N PHE A 30 -5.71 9.62 4.82
CA PHE A 30 -6.31 9.63 3.47
C PHE A 30 -6.29 11.02 2.83
N ASP A 31 -5.37 11.88 3.27
CA ASP A 31 -5.22 13.21 2.69
C ASP A 31 -4.65 13.15 1.26
N LYS A 32 -4.69 14.30 0.57
CA LYS A 32 -4.29 14.41 -0.83
C LYS A 32 -2.84 13.95 -1.10
N VAL A 33 -1.94 14.11 -0.13
CA VAL A 33 -0.54 13.68 -0.27
C VAL A 33 -0.47 12.16 -0.26
N VAL A 34 -1.23 11.50 0.63
CA VAL A 34 -1.37 10.04 0.66
C VAL A 34 -1.93 9.51 -0.64
N LEU A 35 -3.04 10.06 -1.13
CA LEU A 35 -3.67 9.60 -2.37
C LEU A 35 -2.70 9.73 -3.56
N ARG A 36 -1.93 10.83 -3.64
CA ARG A 36 -0.90 11.02 -4.66
C ARG A 36 0.25 10.02 -4.54
N LEU A 37 0.71 9.73 -3.32
CA LEU A 37 1.75 8.74 -3.07
C LEU A 37 1.28 7.36 -3.56
N VAL A 38 0.09 6.92 -3.13
CA VAL A 38 -0.45 5.59 -3.50
C VAL A 38 -0.63 5.49 -5.02
N ALA A 39 -1.18 6.52 -5.67
CA ALA A 39 -1.27 6.56 -7.13
C ALA A 39 0.10 6.45 -7.80
N GLY A 40 1.10 7.21 -7.32
CA GLY A 40 2.45 7.15 -7.86
C GLY A 40 3.13 5.79 -7.67
N VAL A 41 2.87 5.10 -6.55
CA VAL A 41 3.34 3.72 -6.34
C VAL A 41 2.67 2.78 -7.33
N ARG A 42 1.34 2.87 -7.51
CA ARG A 42 0.59 2.04 -8.47
C ARG A 42 1.12 2.20 -9.89
N GLU A 43 1.41 3.43 -10.31
CA GLU A 43 1.98 3.73 -11.61
C GLU A 43 3.42 3.19 -11.74
N ALA A 44 4.28 3.44 -10.74
CA ALA A 44 5.69 3.02 -10.79
C ALA A 44 5.87 1.49 -10.69
N THR A 45 4.89 0.79 -10.17
CA THR A 45 4.87 -0.68 -10.05
C THR A 45 4.03 -1.36 -11.13
N ALA A 46 3.43 -0.59 -12.04
CA ALA A 46 2.63 -1.13 -13.13
C ALA A 46 3.50 -2.08 -13.98
N GLY A 47 3.06 -3.33 -14.08
CA GLY A 47 3.80 -4.38 -14.80
C GLY A 47 4.94 -5.05 -14.02
N LEU A 48 5.25 -4.61 -12.79
CA LEU A 48 6.22 -5.29 -11.92
C LEU A 48 5.57 -6.41 -11.09
N VAL A 49 4.29 -6.26 -10.75
CA VAL A 49 3.52 -7.23 -9.96
C VAL A 49 2.76 -8.17 -10.89
N ARG A 50 2.80 -9.48 -10.61
CA ARG A 50 2.08 -10.53 -11.35
C ARG A 50 0.57 -10.34 -11.22
N GLU A 51 -0.19 -10.91 -12.14
CA GLU A 51 -1.65 -10.74 -12.21
C GLU A 51 -2.39 -11.24 -10.96
N ASN A 52 -1.96 -12.37 -10.40
CA ASN A 52 -2.56 -12.98 -9.20
C ASN A 52 -1.78 -12.66 -7.92
N ASP A 53 -0.95 -11.61 -7.96
CA ASP A 53 -0.22 -11.15 -6.79
C ASP A 53 -0.70 -9.75 -6.40
N THR A 54 -0.75 -9.48 -5.10
CA THR A 54 -0.93 -8.14 -4.55
C THR A 54 0.22 -7.78 -3.65
N VAL A 55 0.81 -6.61 -3.87
CA VAL A 55 1.78 -6.00 -2.95
C VAL A 55 1.03 -5.07 -2.00
N ILE A 56 1.11 -5.36 -0.71
CA ILE A 56 0.62 -4.47 0.34
C ILE A 56 1.80 -3.70 0.90
N PHE A 57 1.67 -2.39 1.07
CA PHE A 57 2.65 -1.60 1.80
C PHE A 57 2.00 -0.72 2.86
N THR A 58 2.73 -0.52 3.95
CA THR A 58 2.43 0.48 4.97
C THR A 58 3.52 1.53 5.00
N LEU A 59 3.14 2.75 5.38
CA LEU A 59 4.07 3.86 5.48
C LEU A 59 3.70 4.79 6.64
N THR A 60 4.69 5.18 7.44
CA THR A 60 4.51 6.17 8.51
C THR A 60 4.47 7.60 7.97
N ALA A 61 3.48 8.39 8.37
CA ALA A 61 3.46 9.84 8.20
C ALA A 61 4.39 10.54 9.21
N PRO A 62 4.91 11.76 8.93
CA PRO A 62 4.62 12.61 7.77
C PRO A 62 5.39 12.22 6.49
N ILE A 63 4.72 12.29 5.33
CA ILE A 63 5.35 12.02 4.03
C ILE A 63 6.01 13.29 3.51
N ARG A 64 7.35 13.34 3.53
CA ARG A 64 8.10 14.52 3.07
C ARG A 64 8.38 14.51 1.57
N GLN A 65 8.66 13.33 1.00
CA GLN A 65 9.13 13.20 -0.38
C GLN A 65 8.30 12.17 -1.17
N PRO A 66 6.97 12.40 -1.38
CA PRO A 66 6.05 11.37 -1.87
C PRO A 66 6.48 10.73 -3.21
N ALA A 67 6.95 11.52 -4.17
CA ALA A 67 7.37 11.00 -5.47
C ALA A 67 8.64 10.11 -5.36
N LYS A 68 9.62 10.52 -4.55
CA LYS A 68 10.84 9.73 -4.33
C LYS A 68 10.54 8.48 -3.51
N THR A 69 9.65 8.58 -2.53
CA THR A 69 9.20 7.42 -1.75
C THR A 69 8.48 6.41 -2.65
N ALA A 70 7.63 6.87 -3.57
CA ALA A 70 6.98 5.99 -4.54
C ALA A 70 7.98 5.26 -5.44
N ALA A 71 8.97 5.99 -5.99
CA ALA A 71 10.03 5.39 -6.80
C ALA A 71 10.83 4.36 -6.00
N ALA A 72 11.20 4.68 -4.76
CA ALA A 72 11.95 3.78 -3.91
C ALA A 72 11.15 2.50 -3.56
N ILE A 73 9.83 2.62 -3.32
CA ILE A 73 8.94 1.46 -3.16
C ILE A 73 8.95 0.59 -4.43
N ALA A 74 8.88 1.19 -5.61
CA ALA A 74 8.91 0.45 -6.87
C ALA A 74 10.24 -0.30 -7.09
N GLU A 75 11.37 0.29 -6.68
CA GLU A 75 12.67 -0.41 -6.69
C GLU A 75 12.67 -1.63 -5.75
N LEU A 76 12.07 -1.52 -4.56
CA LEU A 76 11.93 -2.65 -3.64
C LEU A 76 11.05 -3.76 -4.22
N VAL A 77 9.96 -3.40 -4.89
CA VAL A 77 9.09 -4.36 -5.59
C VAL A 77 9.83 -5.05 -6.73
N ARG A 78 10.65 -4.31 -7.49
CA ARG A 78 11.48 -4.87 -8.57
C ARG A 78 12.55 -5.82 -8.07
N GLY A 79 13.12 -5.56 -6.89
CA GLY A 79 14.18 -6.36 -6.26
C GLY A 79 13.78 -7.76 -5.81
N ASN A 80 12.57 -8.22 -6.16
CA ASN A 80 11.92 -9.45 -5.74
C ASN A 80 11.72 -9.51 -4.22
N LEU A 81 10.50 -9.18 -3.79
CA LEU A 81 10.12 -9.21 -2.37
C LEU A 81 10.29 -10.63 -1.81
N PRO A 82 10.84 -10.76 -0.57
CA PRO A 82 10.92 -12.05 0.11
C PRO A 82 9.51 -12.61 0.41
N ASP A 83 9.43 -13.91 0.68
CA ASP A 83 8.24 -14.55 1.24
C ASP A 83 8.06 -14.10 2.70
N GLY A 84 7.49 -12.91 2.88
CA GLY A 84 7.32 -12.27 4.18
C GLY A 84 7.30 -10.75 4.13
N GLU A 85 7.56 -10.12 5.28
CA GLU A 85 7.63 -8.68 5.41
C GLU A 85 9.03 -8.15 5.10
N LEU A 86 9.11 -7.14 4.22
CA LEU A 86 10.31 -6.33 4.02
C LEU A 86 10.15 -5.00 4.73
N ARG A 87 10.98 -4.75 5.74
CA ARG A 87 11.03 -3.48 6.49
C ARG A 87 12.20 -2.62 6.03
N ARG A 88 11.93 -1.37 5.67
CA ARG A 88 12.93 -0.38 5.24
C ARG A 88 12.56 1.01 5.74
N ASP A 89 13.56 1.75 6.20
CA ASP A 89 13.43 3.17 6.48
C ASP A 89 13.90 3.97 5.26
N ILE A 90 13.00 4.75 4.68
CA ILE A 90 13.24 5.52 3.45
C ILE A 90 12.72 6.94 3.67
N PHE A 91 13.60 7.94 3.54
CA PHE A 91 13.26 9.36 3.73
C PHE A 91 12.53 9.66 5.06
N GLU A 92 13.01 9.07 6.16
CA GLU A 92 12.41 9.18 7.51
C GLU A 92 11.00 8.56 7.62
N ASN A 93 10.58 7.79 6.61
CA ASN A 93 9.37 7.00 6.66
C ASN A 93 9.74 5.53 6.84
N GLN A 94 9.20 4.88 7.86
CA GLN A 94 9.23 3.44 7.95
C GLN A 94 8.25 2.89 6.92
N ILE A 95 8.74 2.01 6.07
CA ILE A 95 8.00 1.32 5.03
C ILE A 95 8.05 -0.16 5.34
N VAL A 96 6.88 -0.80 5.34
CA VAL A 96 6.79 -2.25 5.43
C VAL A 96 6.02 -2.75 4.22
N LEU A 97 6.61 -3.68 3.46
CA LEU A 97 6.01 -4.28 2.28
C LEU A 97 5.81 -5.78 2.50
N CYS A 98 4.76 -6.33 1.91
CA CYS A 98 4.52 -7.76 1.86
C CYS A 98 3.87 -8.12 0.53
N ARG A 99 4.25 -9.27 -0.04
CA ARG A 99 3.57 -9.84 -1.22
C ARG A 99 2.58 -10.90 -0.76
N VAL A 100 1.36 -10.81 -1.26
CA VAL A 100 0.32 -11.84 -1.15
C VAL A 100 0.15 -12.46 -2.53
N THR A 101 0.38 -13.76 -2.64
CA THR A 101 0.27 -14.53 -3.88
C THR A 101 -1.06 -15.27 -3.93
N ASP A 102 -1.46 -15.70 -5.13
CA ASP A 102 -2.70 -16.46 -5.36
C ASP A 102 -3.96 -15.70 -4.95
N VAL A 103 -3.93 -14.37 -5.09
CA VAL A 103 -5.13 -13.55 -4.88
C VAL A 103 -6.05 -13.65 -6.09
N GLY A 104 -7.37 -13.51 -5.87
CA GLY A 104 -8.35 -13.51 -6.96
C GLY A 104 -8.05 -12.43 -8.00
N GLY A 105 -8.28 -12.71 -9.29
CA GLY A 105 -7.88 -11.84 -10.41
C GLY A 105 -8.51 -10.44 -10.45
N ASP A 106 -9.53 -10.16 -9.63
CA ASP A 106 -10.14 -8.83 -9.48
C ASP A 106 -9.42 -7.95 -8.43
N MET A 107 -8.40 -8.50 -7.74
CA MET A 107 -7.71 -7.80 -6.67
C MET A 107 -6.74 -6.72 -7.19
N PRO A 108 -6.65 -5.57 -6.51
CA PRO A 108 -5.73 -4.52 -6.90
C PRO A 108 -4.28 -4.97 -6.64
N ARG A 109 -3.44 -4.96 -7.67
CA ARG A 109 -2.03 -5.37 -7.61
C ARG A 109 -1.19 -4.67 -6.53
N VAL A 110 -1.63 -3.49 -6.09
CA VAL A 110 -1.00 -2.72 -5.02
C VAL A 110 -2.07 -2.24 -4.07
N ILE A 111 -1.80 -2.28 -2.77
CA ILE A 111 -2.61 -1.64 -1.73
C ILE A 111 -1.68 -0.89 -0.79
N GLY A 112 -2.00 0.38 -0.51
CA GLY A 112 -1.15 1.25 0.29
C GLY A 112 -1.88 1.85 1.48
N PHE A 113 -1.30 1.72 2.68
CA PHE A 113 -1.84 2.31 3.89
C PHE A 113 -0.84 3.28 4.53
N VAL A 114 -1.29 4.50 4.80
CA VAL A 114 -0.48 5.48 5.53
C VAL A 114 -1.03 5.64 6.93
N HIS A 115 -0.16 5.55 7.93
CA HIS A 115 -0.54 5.64 9.34
C HIS A 115 0.32 6.65 10.10
N ASN A 116 -0.12 7.06 11.29
CA ASN A 116 0.69 7.93 12.15
C ASN A 116 1.87 7.17 12.76
N SER A 117 2.92 7.91 13.13
CA SER A 117 3.96 7.41 14.03
C SER A 117 3.32 6.91 15.33
N GLY A 118 3.74 5.72 15.78
CA GLY A 118 3.18 5.05 16.95
C GLY A 118 2.05 4.06 16.66
N SER A 119 1.51 4.02 15.44
CA SER A 119 0.63 2.92 15.01
C SER A 119 1.45 1.67 14.68
N ASP A 120 0.90 0.50 14.97
CA ASP A 120 1.53 -0.79 14.65
C ASP A 120 1.38 -1.13 13.16
N ALA A 121 2.47 -0.94 12.40
CA ALA A 121 2.54 -1.24 10.97
C ALA A 121 2.34 -2.73 10.66
N GLY A 122 2.77 -3.62 11.56
CA GLY A 122 2.64 -5.06 11.42
C GLY A 122 1.18 -5.50 11.56
N LEU A 123 0.45 -4.92 12.52
CA LEU A 123 -0.98 -5.19 12.68
C LEU A 123 -1.80 -4.73 11.47
N ILE A 124 -1.46 -3.58 10.88
CA ILE A 124 -2.08 -3.11 9.62
C ILE A 124 -1.87 -4.14 8.49
N LEU A 125 -0.63 -4.60 8.31
CA LEU A 125 -0.30 -5.58 7.28
C LEU A 125 -0.96 -6.93 7.53
N ALA A 126 -0.99 -7.41 8.77
CA ALA A 126 -1.63 -8.65 9.13
C ALA A 126 -3.13 -8.63 8.83
N LEU A 127 -3.83 -7.53 9.19
CA LEU A 127 -5.24 -7.34 8.90
C LEU A 127 -5.50 -7.30 7.38
N ALA A 128 -4.68 -6.55 6.63
CA ALA A 128 -4.79 -6.46 5.19
C ALA A 128 -4.54 -7.81 4.51
N ARG A 129 -3.47 -8.51 4.89
CA ARG A 129 -3.14 -9.85 4.36
C ARG A 129 -4.24 -10.86 4.65
N SER A 130 -4.81 -10.86 5.86
CA SER A 130 -5.90 -11.77 6.25
C SER A 130 -7.21 -11.53 5.50
N HIS A 131 -7.32 -10.44 4.75
CA HIS A 131 -8.49 -10.15 3.94
C HIS A 131 -8.31 -10.58 2.47
N LEU A 132 -7.05 -10.71 2.02
CA LEU A 132 -6.73 -11.07 0.65
C LEU A 132 -6.41 -12.57 0.47
N ALA A 133 -5.97 -13.23 1.54
CA ALA A 133 -5.74 -14.68 1.62
C ALA A 133 -6.99 -15.38 2.16
#